data_AF-A0A7V9W575-F1
#
_entry.id   AF-A0A7V9W575-F1
#
_cell.length_a   1.000
_cell.length_b   1.000
_cell.length_c   1.000
_cell.angle_alpha   90.00
_cell.angle_beta   90.00
_cell.angle_gamma   90.00
#
_symmetry.space_group_name_H-M   'P 1'
#
loop_
_entity.id
_entity.type
_entity.pdbx_description
1 polymer ?
#
loop_
_entity_poly.entity_id
_entity_poly.type
_entity_poly.pdbx_seq_one_letter_code
_entity_poly.pdbx_strand_id
1 'polypeptide(L)'
;MLKEFFPYETAREIATLSTVRTPGEGESYHLPYGFPQSTIIASICLRKSALGAYLHTLSDLLSVSVYVDDIIVSGINYQFLTGACEKLVERSDRSRLPFGDNTTKVLDQTTAFNIELQHQSLTITPEKYSALALKALSTDNEHVQSGILSYINSINRTQHQKLVSDLVTHHRFLCASNYQP
;
A
#
# COMPACT_ATOMS: atom_id res chain seq x y z
N MET A 1 -8.41 -22.46 -10.25
CA MET A 1 -8.97 -21.21 -9.69
C MET A 1 -9.89 -20.49 -10.67
N LEU A 2 -9.52 -20.33 -11.95
CA LEU A 2 -10.38 -19.67 -12.95
C LEU A 2 -11.55 -20.55 -13.46
N LYS A 3 -11.48 -21.87 -13.27
CA LYS A 3 -12.49 -22.85 -13.72
C LYS A 3 -13.91 -22.66 -13.15
N GLU A 4 -14.07 -21.83 -12.13
CA GLU A 4 -15.39 -21.49 -11.55
C GLU A 4 -16.08 -20.35 -12.31
N PHE A 5 -15.31 -19.56 -13.06
CA PHE A 5 -15.82 -18.47 -13.88
C PHE A 5 -15.88 -18.85 -15.37
N PHE A 6 -15.00 -19.77 -15.80
CA PHE A 6 -14.86 -20.18 -17.19
C PHE A 6 -14.73 -21.70 -17.32
N PRO A 7 -15.15 -22.29 -18.46
CA PRO A 7 -14.84 -23.67 -18.79
C PRO A 7 -13.33 -23.96 -18.74
N TYR A 8 -12.96 -25.23 -18.56
CA TYR A 8 -11.56 -25.63 -18.35
C TYR A 8 -10.61 -25.10 -19.43
N GLU A 9 -10.96 -25.24 -20.71
CA GLU A 9 -10.12 -24.80 -21.82
C GLU A 9 -9.87 -23.30 -21.79
N THR A 10 -10.92 -22.50 -21.61
CA THR A 10 -10.82 -21.04 -21.48
C THR A 10 -10.04 -20.63 -20.24
N ALA A 11 -10.25 -21.30 -19.11
CA ALA A 11 -9.50 -21.03 -17.88
C ALA A 11 -8.00 -21.34 -18.04
N ARG A 12 -7.67 -22.39 -18.79
CA ARG A 12 -6.28 -22.78 -19.11
C ARG A 12 -5.65 -21.77 -20.04
N GLU A 13 -6.35 -21.39 -21.11
CA GLU A 13 -5.90 -20.38 -22.07
C GLU A 13 -5.61 -19.04 -21.37
N ILE A 14 -6.52 -18.54 -20.53
CA ILE A 14 -6.32 -17.31 -19.76
C ILE A 14 -5.07 -17.41 -18.88
N ALA A 15 -4.87 -18.53 -18.17
CA ALA A 15 -3.71 -18.72 -17.32
C ALA A 15 -2.40 -18.75 -18.13
N THR A 16 -2.39 -19.38 -19.30
CA THR A 16 -1.23 -19.44 -20.19
C THR A 16 -0.90 -18.06 -20.77
N LEU A 17 -1.90 -17.31 -21.22
CA LEU A 17 -1.70 -15.97 -21.80
C LEU A 17 -1.32 -14.92 -20.73
N SER A 18 -1.68 -15.17 -19.47
CA SER A 18 -1.44 -14.22 -18.36
C SER A 18 -0.16 -14.50 -17.59
N THR A 19 0.65 -15.49 -17.98
CA THR A 19 1.89 -15.83 -17.30
C THR A 19 3.08 -15.81 -18.24
N VAL A 20 4.26 -15.52 -17.69
CA VAL A 20 5.53 -15.56 -18.40
C VAL A 20 6.47 -16.55 -17.71
N ARG A 21 7.35 -17.17 -18.48
CA ARG A 21 8.36 -18.08 -17.93
C ARG A 21 9.39 -17.31 -17.13
N THR A 22 9.80 -17.86 -15.99
CA THR A 22 10.90 -17.32 -15.21
C THR A 22 12.23 -17.63 -15.91
N PRO A 23 13.03 -16.62 -16.33
CA PRO A 23 14.30 -16.85 -17.00
C PRO A 23 15.26 -17.66 -16.11
N GLY A 24 15.86 -18.71 -16.66
CA GLY A 24 16.85 -19.54 -15.94
C GLY A 24 16.27 -20.56 -14.97
N GLU A 25 14.95 -20.53 -14.70
CA GLU A 25 14.27 -21.48 -13.81
C GLU A 25 13.28 -22.38 -14.58
N GLY A 26 13.77 -23.47 -15.19
CA GLY A 26 12.98 -24.60 -15.69
C GLY A 26 11.54 -24.30 -16.19
N GLU A 27 10.56 -25.08 -15.70
CA GLU A 27 9.12 -24.87 -15.96
C GLU A 27 8.44 -24.01 -14.87
N SER A 28 9.05 -22.88 -14.51
CA SER A 28 8.48 -21.90 -13.57
C SER A 28 7.79 -20.76 -14.34
N TYR A 29 6.59 -20.36 -13.88
CA TYR A 29 5.79 -19.31 -14.50
C TYR A 29 5.32 -18.32 -13.43
N HIS A 30 5.32 -17.02 -13.76
CA HIS A 30 4.83 -15.97 -12.88
C HIS A 30 3.94 -14.97 -13.65
N LEU A 31 3.15 -14.20 -12.91
CA LEU A 31 2.36 -13.12 -13.48
C LEU A 31 3.28 -11.96 -13.84
N PRO A 32 3.24 -11.42 -15.08
CA PRO A 32 4.12 -10.34 -15.48
C PRO A 32 3.73 -9.04 -14.78
N TYR A 33 4.72 -8.27 -14.35
CA TYR A 33 4.51 -6.93 -13.78
C TYR A 33 4.07 -5.92 -14.84
N GLY A 34 3.27 -4.93 -14.45
CA GLY A 34 2.82 -3.85 -15.34
C GLY A 34 1.60 -4.15 -16.21
N PHE A 35 1.05 -5.37 -16.12
CA PHE A 35 -0.18 -5.76 -16.82
C PHE A 35 -1.37 -5.71 -15.85
N PRO A 36 -2.43 -4.92 -16.14
CA PRO A 36 -3.60 -4.84 -15.26
C PRO A 36 -4.27 -6.20 -14.96
N GLN A 37 -4.21 -7.14 -15.92
CA GLN A 37 -4.77 -8.49 -15.75
C GLN A 37 -4.04 -9.27 -14.66
N SER A 38 -2.73 -9.05 -14.49
CA SER A 38 -1.92 -9.72 -13.47
C SER A 38 -2.44 -9.42 -12.06
N THR A 39 -2.76 -8.17 -11.75
CA THR A 39 -3.29 -7.80 -10.43
C THR A 39 -4.63 -8.47 -10.16
N ILE A 40 -5.52 -8.51 -11.15
CA ILE A 40 -6.83 -9.17 -11.02
C ILE A 40 -6.65 -10.67 -10.73
N ILE A 41 -5.79 -11.35 -11.49
CA ILE A 41 -5.54 -12.78 -11.31
C ILE A 41 -4.88 -13.03 -9.96
N ALA A 42 -3.91 -12.21 -9.55
CA ALA A 42 -3.27 -12.30 -8.24
C ALA A 42 -4.29 -12.17 -7.10
N SER A 43 -5.24 -11.22 -7.18
CA SER A 43 -6.31 -11.06 -6.19
C SER A 43 -7.25 -12.27 -6.13
N ILE A 44 -7.61 -12.85 -7.28
CA ILE A 44 -8.41 -14.10 -7.33
C ILE A 44 -7.62 -15.24 -6.69
N CYS A 45 -6.32 -15.34 -7.00
CA CYS A 45 -5.42 -16.35 -6.43
C CYS A 45 -5.32 -16.22 -4.90
N LEU A 46 -5.12 -15.00 -4.40
CA LEU A 46 -5.10 -14.71 -2.98
C LEU A 46 -6.43 -15.10 -2.33
N ARG A 47 -7.57 -14.60 -2.83
CA ARG A 47 -8.90 -14.87 -2.26
C ARG A 47 -9.22 -16.36 -2.13
N LYS A 48 -8.74 -17.18 -3.08
CA LYS A 48 -8.98 -18.63 -3.11
C LYS A 48 -7.90 -19.47 -2.40
N SER A 49 -6.84 -18.84 -1.93
CA SER A 49 -5.79 -19.50 -1.16
C SER A 49 -6.21 -19.76 0.30
N ALA A 50 -5.42 -20.56 1.02
CA ALA A 50 -5.64 -20.77 2.45
C ALA A 50 -5.44 -19.47 3.25
N LEU A 51 -4.52 -18.61 2.81
CA LEU A 51 -4.30 -17.27 3.34
C LEU A 51 -5.52 -16.37 3.14
N GLY A 52 -6.06 -16.30 1.91
CA GLY A 52 -7.25 -15.48 1.62
C GLY A 52 -8.49 -15.93 2.36
N ALA A 53 -8.70 -17.25 2.51
CA ALA A 53 -9.78 -17.77 3.33
C ALA A 53 -9.65 -17.34 4.79
N TYR A 54 -8.43 -17.39 5.35
CA TYR A 54 -8.20 -16.96 6.73
C TYR A 54 -8.36 -15.44 6.90
N LEU A 55 -7.82 -14.63 5.98
CA LEU A 55 -8.03 -13.17 5.96
C LEU A 55 -9.52 -12.81 5.94
N HIS A 56 -10.32 -13.55 5.18
CA HIS A 56 -11.77 -13.33 5.13
C HIS A 56 -12.44 -13.62 6.47
N THR A 57 -12.09 -14.73 7.14
CA THR A 57 -12.61 -15.00 8.49
C THR A 57 -12.12 -13.98 9.52
N LEU A 58 -10.90 -13.46 9.34
CA LEU A 58 -10.30 -12.51 10.25
C LEU A 58 -10.94 -11.12 10.13
N SER A 59 -11.44 -10.76 8.93
CA SER A 59 -12.14 -9.50 8.70
C SER A 59 -13.46 -9.36 9.48
N ASP A 60 -14.02 -10.45 10.01
CA ASP A 60 -15.19 -10.40 10.89
C ASP A 60 -14.81 -9.99 12.33
N LEU A 61 -13.53 -10.07 12.69
CA LEU A 61 -13.03 -9.88 14.07
C LEU A 61 -12.04 -8.70 14.19
N LEU A 62 -11.35 -8.36 13.10
CA LEU A 62 -10.30 -7.34 13.04
C LEU A 62 -10.49 -6.47 11.80
N SER A 63 -9.85 -5.30 11.81
CA SER A 63 -9.75 -4.48 10.61
C SER A 63 -8.64 -5.03 9.72
N VAL A 64 -9.03 -5.60 8.58
CA VAL A 64 -8.14 -6.19 7.57
C VAL A 64 -8.21 -5.36 6.29
N SER A 65 -7.05 -4.86 5.86
CA SER A 65 -6.89 -4.14 4.59
C SER A 65 -5.89 -4.90 3.72
N VAL A 66 -6.26 -5.15 2.47
CA VAL A 66 -5.39 -5.79 1.48
C VAL A 66 -5.26 -4.85 0.28
N TYR A 67 -4.04 -4.48 -0.05
CA TYR A 67 -3.73 -3.65 -1.20
C TYR A 67 -2.59 -4.29 -1.99
N VAL A 68 -2.94 -4.91 -3.12
CA VAL A 68 -2.00 -5.68 -3.95
C VAL A 68 -1.30 -6.75 -3.08
N ASP A 69 -0.02 -6.58 -2.78
CA ASP A 69 0.83 -7.45 -1.98
C ASP A 69 0.93 -7.03 -0.51
N ASP A 70 0.52 -5.81 -0.17
CA ASP A 70 0.50 -5.31 1.20
C ASP A 70 -0.75 -5.77 1.96
N ILE A 71 -0.56 -6.32 3.15
CA ILE A 71 -1.63 -6.73 4.06
C ILE A 71 -1.44 -6.01 5.39
N ILE A 72 -2.46 -5.26 5.82
CA ILE A 72 -2.48 -4.57 7.10
C ILE A 72 -3.60 -5.17 7.94
N VAL A 73 -3.26 -5.65 9.13
CA VAL A 73 -4.21 -6.15 10.11
C VAL A 73 -4.07 -5.34 11.39
N SER A 74 -5.19 -4.82 11.90
CA SER A 74 -5.20 -3.99 13.10
C SER A 74 -6.35 -4.36 14.03
N GLY A 75 -6.13 -4.12 15.32
CA GLY A 75 -7.05 -4.46 16.40
C GLY A 75 -6.59 -3.88 17.73
N ILE A 76 -7.43 -4.01 18.76
CA ILE A 76 -7.16 -3.47 20.09
C ILE A 76 -6.61 -4.52 21.08
N ASN A 77 -6.75 -5.80 20.77
CA ASN A 77 -6.30 -6.89 21.62
C ASN A 77 -4.97 -7.44 21.09
N TYR A 78 -3.88 -7.09 21.77
CA TYR A 78 -2.53 -7.50 21.40
C TYR A 78 -2.36 -9.02 21.33
N GLN A 79 -2.86 -9.77 22.33
CA GLN A 79 -2.75 -11.23 22.35
C GLN A 79 -3.47 -11.89 21.18
N PHE A 80 -4.67 -11.39 20.86
CA PHE A 80 -5.43 -11.87 19.72
C PHE A 80 -4.72 -11.55 18.39
N LEU A 81 -4.15 -10.35 18.26
CA LEU A 81 -3.34 -9.97 17.10
C LEU A 81 -2.10 -10.84 16.93
N THR A 82 -1.40 -11.17 18.02
CA THR A 82 -0.23 -12.05 17.97
C THR A 82 -0.62 -13.43 17.46
N GLY A 83 -1.66 -14.04 18.04
CA GLY A 83 -2.16 -15.35 17.56
C GLY A 83 -2.69 -15.31 16.13
N ALA A 84 -3.28 -14.18 15.71
CA ALA A 84 -3.68 -13.99 14.33
C ALA A 84 -2.48 -13.90 13.38
N CYS A 85 -1.41 -13.19 13.78
CA CYS A 85 -0.17 -13.04 13.03
C CYS A 85 0.52 -14.39 12.80
N GLU A 86 0.65 -15.22 13.85
CA GLU A 86 1.23 -16.57 13.74
C GLU A 86 0.48 -17.44 12.73
N LYS A 87 -0.86 -17.43 12.78
CA LYS A 87 -1.71 -18.14 11.82
C LYS A 87 -1.61 -17.56 10.40
N LEU A 88 -1.44 -16.24 10.26
CA LEU A 88 -1.22 -15.62 8.95
C LEU A 88 0.06 -16.15 8.31
N VAL A 89 1.15 -16.26 9.07
CA VAL A 89 2.42 -16.83 8.61
C VAL A 89 2.24 -18.31 8.21
N GLU A 90 1.63 -19.13 9.07
CA GLU A 90 1.36 -20.54 8.73
C GLU A 90 0.55 -20.69 7.43
N ARG A 91 -0.48 -19.84 7.26
CA ARG A 91 -1.37 -19.88 6.10
C ARG A 91 -0.74 -19.32 4.83
N SER A 92 0.19 -18.37 4.95
CA SER A 92 0.92 -17.77 3.83
C SER A 92 1.89 -18.80 3.23
N ASP A 93 2.62 -19.53 4.07
CA ASP A 93 3.49 -20.63 3.67
C ASP A 93 2.71 -21.75 2.97
N ARG A 94 1.60 -22.19 3.58
CA ARG A 94 0.71 -23.19 2.98
C ARG A 94 0.14 -22.74 1.62
N SER A 95 0.00 -21.44 1.42
CA SER A 95 -0.50 -20.85 0.18
C SER A 95 0.60 -20.59 -0.86
N ARG A 96 1.87 -20.82 -0.52
CA ARG A 96 3.04 -20.45 -1.33
C ARG A 96 3.09 -18.94 -1.64
N LEU A 97 2.62 -18.13 -0.69
CA LEU A 97 2.63 -16.67 -0.72
C LEU A 97 3.36 -16.16 0.53
N PRO A 98 4.64 -16.50 0.74
CA PRO A 98 5.34 -16.21 1.98
C PRO A 98 5.46 -14.69 2.19
N PHE A 99 5.43 -14.27 3.45
CA PHE A 99 5.72 -12.88 3.81
C PHE A 99 7.23 -12.64 3.85
N GLY A 100 7.64 -11.39 3.64
CA GLY A 100 9.04 -11.00 3.78
C GLY A 100 9.47 -10.91 5.25
N ASP A 101 10.76 -11.17 5.50
CA ASP A 101 11.38 -11.32 6.83
C ASP A 101 11.14 -10.15 7.81
N ASN A 102 10.83 -8.95 7.30
CA ASN A 102 10.71 -7.73 8.09
C ASN A 102 9.28 -7.37 8.51
N THR A 103 8.25 -8.14 8.11
CA THR A 103 6.85 -7.69 8.14
C THR A 103 5.91 -8.50 9.04
N THR A 104 6.41 -9.52 9.75
CA THR A 104 5.58 -10.50 10.46
C THR A 104 5.54 -10.29 11.98
N LYS A 105 5.48 -9.04 12.45
CA LYS A 105 5.42 -8.71 13.88
C LYS A 105 4.25 -7.77 14.17
N VAL A 106 3.63 -7.96 15.33
CA VAL A 106 2.64 -7.01 15.87
C VAL A 106 3.40 -5.82 16.43
N LEU A 107 3.01 -4.62 16.02
CA LEU A 107 3.64 -3.35 16.41
C LEU A 107 2.56 -2.33 16.76
N ASP A 108 2.88 -1.41 17.67
CA ASP A 108 2.00 -0.28 18.01
C ASP A 108 1.92 0.76 16.89
N GLN A 109 2.97 0.81 16.06
CA GLN A 109 3.09 1.66 14.89
C GLN A 109 3.73 0.86 13.74
N THR A 110 3.22 1.03 12.54
CA THR A 110 3.83 0.50 11.31
C THR A 110 3.87 1.56 10.22
N THR A 111 4.61 1.32 9.14
CA THR A 111 4.66 2.23 7.99
C THR A 111 4.16 1.51 6.76
N ALA A 112 3.18 2.10 6.07
CA ALA A 112 2.70 1.64 4.77
C ALA A 112 2.42 2.85 3.88
N PHE A 113 2.72 2.73 2.58
CA PHE A 113 2.49 3.82 1.61
C PHE A 113 3.18 5.16 1.95
N ASN A 114 4.33 5.12 2.65
CA ASN A 114 5.00 6.30 3.22
C ASN A 114 4.14 7.06 4.25
N ILE A 115 3.28 6.33 4.96
CA ILE A 115 2.46 6.82 6.06
C ILE A 115 2.76 5.96 7.28
N GLU A 116 3.12 6.60 8.37
CA GLU A 116 3.17 6.01 9.70
C GLU A 116 1.74 5.87 10.23
N LEU A 117 1.33 4.62 10.46
CA LEU A 117 0.03 4.19 10.93
C LEU A 117 0.15 3.81 12.40
N GLN A 118 -0.61 4.48 13.26
CA GLN A 118 -0.76 4.12 14.66
C GLN A 118 -2.21 4.37 15.12
N HIS A 119 -2.54 3.96 16.36
CA HIS A 119 -3.88 4.20 16.88
C HIS A 119 -4.24 5.69 16.86
N GLN A 120 -5.33 6.03 16.16
CA GLN A 120 -5.84 7.41 15.99
C GLN A 120 -4.86 8.41 15.34
N SER A 121 -3.81 7.95 14.65
CA SER A 121 -2.89 8.85 13.99
C SER A 121 -2.35 8.27 12.68
N LEU A 122 -2.36 9.13 11.66
CA LEU A 122 -1.77 8.91 10.35
C LEU A 122 -0.79 10.04 10.10
N THR A 123 0.48 9.73 9.88
CA THR A 123 1.51 10.75 9.66
C THR A 123 2.28 10.41 8.40
N ILE A 124 2.39 11.35 7.46
CA ILE A 124 3.25 11.15 6.29
C ILE A 124 4.70 11.12 6.77
N THR A 125 5.47 10.13 6.34
CA THR A 125 6.86 9.97 6.80
C THR A 125 7.68 11.24 6.54
N PRO A 126 8.67 11.54 7.40
CA PRO A 126 9.47 12.77 7.28
C PRO A 126 10.10 12.94 5.89
N GLU A 127 10.61 11.87 5.28
CA GLU A 127 11.25 11.91 3.97
C GLU A 127 10.23 12.28 2.88
N LYS A 128 9.07 11.62 2.90
CA LYS A 128 8.02 11.86 1.89
C LYS A 128 7.41 13.24 2.06
N TYR A 129 7.16 13.66 3.29
CA TYR A 129 6.63 15.00 3.59
C TYR A 129 7.61 16.08 3.11
N SER A 130 8.91 15.93 3.38
CA SER A 130 9.93 16.89 2.95
C SER A 130 10.00 17.00 1.43
N ALA A 131 9.95 15.85 0.72
CA ALA A 131 9.94 15.83 -0.74
C ALA A 131 8.69 16.53 -1.32
N LEU A 132 7.52 16.32 -0.71
CA LEU A 132 6.28 16.99 -1.10
C LEU A 132 6.32 18.49 -0.82
N ALA A 133 6.81 18.89 0.36
CA ALA A 133 6.94 20.29 0.75
C ALA A 133 7.87 21.05 -0.19
N LEU A 134 9.06 20.50 -0.48
CA LEU A 134 9.99 21.09 -1.44
C LEU A 134 9.36 21.27 -2.82
N LYS A 135 8.62 20.26 -3.30
CA LYS A 135 7.93 20.33 -4.59
C LYS A 135 6.80 21.35 -4.61
N ALA A 136 6.07 21.50 -3.50
CA ALA A 136 5.00 22.49 -3.37
C ALA A 136 5.54 23.93 -3.32
N LEU A 137 6.75 24.13 -2.76
CA LEU A 137 7.42 25.43 -2.66
C LEU A 137 8.10 25.84 -3.97
N SER A 138 8.60 24.89 -4.76
CA SER A 138 9.38 25.18 -5.98
C SER A 138 8.60 25.15 -7.28
N THR A 139 7.34 24.70 -7.26
CA THR A 139 6.53 24.60 -8.48
C THR A 139 5.78 25.90 -8.76
N ASP A 140 5.83 26.35 -10.02
CA ASP A 140 4.98 27.44 -10.51
C ASP A 140 3.58 26.96 -10.95
N ASN A 141 3.31 25.65 -10.87
CA ASN A 141 2.04 25.08 -11.30
C ASN A 141 1.06 24.96 -10.12
N GLU A 142 0.04 25.82 -10.13
CA GLU A 142 -1.00 25.88 -9.10
C GLU A 142 -1.74 24.54 -8.91
N HIS A 143 -1.94 23.76 -9.98
CA HIS A 143 -2.60 22.46 -9.87
C HIS A 143 -1.72 21.42 -9.17
N VAL A 144 -0.40 21.46 -9.39
CA VAL A 144 0.55 20.58 -8.69
C VAL A 144 0.57 20.93 -7.21
N GLN A 145 0.68 22.22 -6.89
CA GLN A 145 0.66 22.70 -5.51
C GLN A 145 -0.64 22.34 -4.80
N SER A 146 -1.79 22.61 -5.43
CA SER A 146 -3.12 22.26 -4.91
C SER A 146 -3.29 20.76 -4.71
N GLY A 147 -2.78 19.93 -5.63
CA GLY A 147 -2.79 18.48 -5.51
C GLY A 147 -1.99 17.98 -4.30
N ILE A 148 -0.81 18.56 -4.06
CA ILE A 148 0.02 18.22 -2.90
C ILE A 148 -0.67 18.62 -1.60
N LEU A 149 -1.21 19.83 -1.51
CA LEU A 149 -1.93 20.31 -0.31
C LEU A 149 -3.16 19.43 -0.02
N SER A 150 -3.93 19.09 -1.06
CA SER A 150 -5.12 18.23 -0.93
C SER A 150 -4.75 16.84 -0.44
N TYR A 151 -3.69 16.24 -1.00
CA TYR A 151 -3.17 14.95 -0.55
C TYR A 151 -2.78 14.97 0.93
N ILE A 152 -1.96 15.94 1.34
CA ILE A 152 -1.51 16.04 2.73
C ILE A 152 -2.70 16.26 3.67
N ASN A 153 -3.65 17.13 3.31
CA ASN A 153 -4.85 17.40 4.10
C ASN A 153 -5.73 16.16 4.29
N SER A 154 -5.82 15.30 3.26
CA SER A 154 -6.61 14.06 3.33
C SER A 154 -6.03 13.03 4.31
N ILE A 155 -4.73 13.10 4.61
CA ILE A 155 -4.03 12.17 5.51
C ILE A 155 -3.86 12.78 6.90
N ASN A 156 -3.29 13.99 6.97
CA ASN A 156 -2.94 14.64 8.24
C ASN A 156 -3.12 16.17 8.15
N ARG A 157 -4.14 16.67 8.84
CA ARG A 157 -4.49 18.10 8.87
C ARG A 157 -3.39 18.97 9.51
N THR A 158 -2.68 18.47 10.50
CA THR A 158 -1.61 19.20 11.19
C THR A 158 -0.41 19.43 10.26
N GLN A 159 0.01 18.38 9.54
CA GLN A 159 1.06 18.48 8.53
C GLN A 159 0.64 19.40 7.38
N HIS A 160 -0.64 19.39 6.99
CA HIS A 160 -1.18 20.32 6.00
C HIS A 160 -1.09 21.79 6.48
N GLN A 161 -1.55 22.09 7.70
CA GLN A 161 -1.49 23.44 8.27
C GLN A 161 -0.06 23.96 8.34
N LYS A 162 0.90 23.11 8.71
CA LYS A 162 2.32 23.44 8.71
C LYS A 162 2.79 23.86 7.31
N LEU A 163 2.52 23.07 6.27
CA LEU A 163 2.93 23.40 4.91
C LEU A 163 2.28 24.69 4.40
N VAL A 164 1.00 24.93 4.71
CA VAL A 164 0.32 26.19 4.34
C VAL A 164 1.00 27.40 4.98
N SER A 165 1.39 27.30 6.26
CA SER A 165 2.15 28.35 6.96
C SER A 165 3.50 28.61 6.28
N ASP A 166 4.21 27.54 5.89
CA ASP A 166 5.50 27.64 5.22
C ASP A 166 5.38 28.32 3.84
N LEU A 167 4.33 27.99 3.07
CA LEU A 167 4.04 28.61 1.77
C LEU A 167 3.75 30.11 1.88
N VAL A 168 2.90 30.51 2.84
CA VAL A 168 2.59 31.93 3.08
C VAL A 168 3.85 32.71 3.45
N THR A 169 4.71 32.11 4.29
CA THR A 169 5.99 32.70 4.68
C THR A 169 6.92 32.84 3.47
N HIS A 170 7.02 31.80 2.64
CA HIS A 170 7.85 31.81 1.44
C HIS A 170 7.42 32.88 0.42
N HIS A 171 6.11 33.01 0.15
CA HIS A 171 5.59 34.06 -0.72
C HIS A 171 5.93 35.47 -0.21
N ARG A 172 5.82 35.70 1.11
CA ARG A 172 6.21 37.00 1.70
C ARG A 172 7.70 37.30 1.49
N PHE A 173 8.57 36.30 1.62
CA PHE A 173 10.00 36.48 1.36
C PHE A 173 10.28 36.84 -0.11
N LEU A 174 9.67 36.13 -1.07
CA LEU A 174 9.85 36.45 -2.50
C LEU A 174 9.36 37.85 -2.86
N CYS A 175 8.21 38.28 -2.32
CA CYS A 175 7.72 39.65 -2.51
C CYS A 175 8.63 40.71 -1.88
N ALA A 176 9.26 40.41 -0.74
CA ALA A 176 10.19 41.34 -0.08
C ALA A 176 11.55 41.41 -0.80
N SER A 177 12.03 40.30 -1.37
CA SER A 177 13.30 40.25 -2.12
C SER A 177 13.22 40.89 -3.51
N ASN A 178 12.04 40.96 -4.12
CA ASN A 178 11.80 41.70 -5.36
C ASN A 178 11.64 43.23 -5.14
N TYR A 179 11.78 43.69 -3.89
CA TYR A 179 11.76 45.09 -3.49
C TYR A 179 13.17 45.54 -3.10
N GLN A 180 14.12 45.47 -4.03
CA GLN A 180 15.39 46.21 -3.91
C GLN A 180 15.41 47.34 -4.96
N PRO A 181 15.69 48.59 -4.56
CA PRO A 181 15.63 49.77 -5.43
C PRO A 181 16.75 49.83 -6.47
#